data_AF-A0A1G8W8T0-F1
#
_entry.id   AF-A0A1G8W8T0-F1
#
_cell.length_a   1.000
_cell.length_b   1.000
_cell.length_c   1.000
_cell.angle_alpha   90.00
_cell.angle_beta   90.00
_cell.angle_gamma   90.00
#
_symmetry.space_group_name_H-M   'P 1'
#
loop_
_entity.id
_entity.type
_entity.pdbx_description
1 polymer ?
#
loop_
_entity_poly.entity_id
_entity_poly.type
_entity_poly.pdbx_seq_one_letter_code
_entity_poly.pdbx_strand_id
1 'polypeptide(L)'
;MLVLVKIATDYIAHNEPKVEEKDLCIRDLGYFSLGNFKEIEERDAFYVSRLKVNVRVYEKNENMERFKDGKVKKQSLYKEIDIEAIMDRLEPGEIMELLEVYLGGDKNYEHGY
;
A
#
# COMPACT_ATOMS: atom_id res chain seq x y z
N MET A 1 12.33 7.74 -1.42
CA MET A 1 11.68 7.23 -0.19
C MET A 1 10.21 7.58 -0.28
N LEU A 2 9.36 6.64 -0.71
CA LEU A 2 7.92 6.87 -0.78
C LEU A 2 7.35 6.69 0.64
N VAL A 3 6.79 7.74 1.22
CA VAL A 3 6.14 7.69 2.54
C VAL A 3 4.68 8.09 2.34
N LEU A 4 3.78 7.12 2.40
CA LEU A 4 2.35 7.40 2.59
C LEU A 4 2.16 7.68 4.07
N VAL A 5 1.85 8.94 4.40
CA VAL A 5 1.69 9.42 5.77
C VAL A 5 0.29 9.99 5.95
N LYS A 6 -0.53 9.34 6.78
CA LYS A 6 -1.68 10.00 7.41
C LYS A 6 -1.30 10.20 8.89
N ILE A 7 -1.00 11.44 9.28
CA ILE A 7 -0.43 11.79 10.59
C ILE A 7 -1.57 12.15 11.58
N ALA A 8 -1.58 11.50 12.74
CA ALA A 8 -2.00 12.09 14.01
C ALA A 8 -1.12 11.51 15.14
N THR A 9 -0.60 12.37 16.01
CA THR A 9 0.51 12.09 16.93
C THR A 9 0.05 11.50 18.27
N ASP A 10 0.69 10.44 18.78
CA ASP A 10 1.47 10.39 20.03
C ASP A 10 1.87 8.94 20.40
N TYR A 11 3.03 8.80 21.04
CA TYR A 11 3.88 7.59 21.12
C TYR A 11 3.65 6.77 22.40
N ILE A 12 3.44 5.43 22.38
CA ILE A 12 3.81 4.48 23.47
C ILE A 12 4.13 3.06 22.93
N ALA A 13 5.09 2.39 23.58
CA ALA A 13 5.75 1.13 23.23
C ALA A 13 5.24 -0.15 23.97
N HIS A 14 5.52 -1.30 23.36
CA HIS A 14 5.74 -2.67 23.89
C HIS A 14 4.60 -3.48 24.56
N ASN A 15 3.87 -4.18 23.69
CA ASN A 15 3.08 -5.43 23.75
C ASN A 15 2.08 -5.23 22.62
N GLU A 16 2.00 -6.08 21.58
CA GLU A 16 1.19 -5.76 20.36
C GLU A 16 -0.15 -5.12 20.76
N PRO A 17 -0.26 -3.79 20.68
CA PRO A 17 -1.34 -3.11 21.34
C PRO A 17 -2.56 -3.37 20.48
N LYS A 18 -3.67 -3.71 21.14
CA LYS A 18 -4.97 -3.70 20.48
C LYS A 18 -5.11 -2.31 19.86
N VAL A 19 -5.07 -2.25 18.52
CA VAL A 19 -5.22 -1.00 17.78
C VAL A 19 -6.60 -0.44 18.14
N GLU A 20 -6.67 0.79 18.60
CA GLU A 20 -7.92 1.49 18.87
C GLU A 20 -8.17 2.56 17.80
N GLU A 21 -9.41 3.05 17.75
CA GLU A 21 -9.80 4.11 16.82
C GLU A 21 -8.87 5.33 16.94
N LYS A 22 -8.43 5.89 15.81
CA LYS A 22 -7.52 7.04 15.73
C LYS A 22 -6.07 6.81 16.19
N ASP A 23 -5.66 5.59 16.52
CA ASP A 23 -4.26 5.28 16.82
C ASP A 23 -3.33 5.53 15.62
N LEU A 24 -2.06 5.85 15.86
CA LEU A 24 -1.02 5.87 14.82
C LEU A 24 0.01 4.75 15.04
N CYS A 25 -0.03 3.77 14.14
CA CYS A 25 0.91 2.66 14.11
C CYS A 25 2.17 3.02 13.32
N ILE A 26 3.29 3.28 13.99
CA ILE A 26 4.61 3.42 13.34
C ILE A 26 5.41 2.15 13.56
N ARG A 27 5.84 1.50 12.49
CA ARG A 27 6.68 0.29 12.56
C ARG A 27 7.72 0.24 11.47
N ASP A 28 8.81 -0.43 11.78
CA ASP A 28 9.89 -0.66 10.85
C ASP A 28 9.73 -1.98 10.07
N LEU A 29 10.15 -1.97 8.80
CA LEU A 29 9.92 -2.95 7.74
C LEU A 29 10.12 -4.42 8.17
N GLY A 30 9.03 -5.15 8.32
CA GLY A 30 9.07 -6.62 8.46
C GLY A 30 7.90 -7.24 9.19
N TYR A 31 7.13 -6.45 9.95
CA TYR A 31 6.15 -7.00 10.89
C TYR A 31 4.69 -6.88 10.45
N PHE A 32 4.36 -6.07 9.45
CA PHE A 32 2.99 -5.96 8.97
C PHE A 32 2.73 -6.86 7.76
N SER A 33 1.84 -7.82 7.96
CA SER A 33 1.13 -8.49 6.87
C SER A 33 0.11 -7.52 6.26
N LEU A 34 -0.35 -7.78 5.03
CA LEU A 34 -1.50 -7.06 4.46
C LEU A 34 -2.74 -7.15 5.37
N GLY A 35 -2.88 -8.24 6.12
CA GLY A 35 -3.96 -8.42 7.10
C GLY A 35 -3.91 -7.40 8.24
N ASN A 36 -2.72 -7.00 8.69
CA ASN A 36 -2.60 -6.04 9.78
C ASN A 36 -2.91 -4.61 9.30
N PHE A 37 -2.55 -4.26 8.06
CA PHE A 37 -2.97 -2.97 7.48
C PHE A 37 -4.49 -2.90 7.34
N LYS A 38 -5.12 -4.00 6.93
CA LYS A 38 -6.58 -4.12 6.86
C LYS A 38 -7.22 -3.97 8.24
N GLU A 39 -6.67 -4.58 9.28
CA GLU A 39 -7.18 -4.42 10.65
C GLU A 39 -7.09 -2.96 11.14
N ILE A 40 -5.99 -2.27 10.86
CA ILE A 40 -5.83 -0.84 11.22
C ILE A 40 -6.87 0.01 10.48
N GLU A 41 -7.09 -0.25 9.19
CA GLU A 41 -8.10 0.43 8.38
C GLU A 41 -9.53 0.16 8.88
N GLU A 42 -9.89 -1.10 9.15
CA GLU A 42 -11.21 -1.50 9.69
C GLU A 42 -11.52 -0.88 11.06
N ARG A 43 -10.51 -0.42 11.78
CA ARG A 43 -10.63 0.24 13.09
C ARG A 43 -10.59 1.76 13.02
N ASP A 44 -10.60 2.36 11.83
CA ASP A 44 -10.42 3.81 11.64
C ASP A 44 -9.14 4.35 12.32
N ALA A 45 -8.06 3.57 12.26
CA ALA A 45 -6.74 3.93 12.75
C ALA A 45 -5.77 4.24 11.58
N PHE A 46 -4.59 4.77 11.93
CA PHE A 46 -3.58 5.25 10.99
C PHE A 46 -2.30 4.41 11.09
N TYR A 47 -1.51 4.40 10.01
CA TYR A 47 -0.20 3.77 10.01
C TYR A 47 0.82 4.56 9.19
N VAL A 48 2.08 4.41 9.58
CA VAL A 48 3.25 4.81 8.79
C VAL A 48 4.21 3.62 8.78
N SER A 49 4.45 3.10 7.58
CA SER A 49 5.37 1.98 7.36
C SER A 49 6.26 2.30 6.19
N ARG A 50 7.52 1.84 6.26
CA ARG A 50 8.36 1.75 5.06
C ARG A 50 7.81 0.63 4.17
N LEU A 51 7.89 0.79 2.84
CA LEU A 51 7.47 -0.24 1.87
C LEU A 51 8.61 -1.22 1.61
N LYS A 52 8.31 -2.53 1.56
CA LYS A 52 9.34 -3.56 1.35
C LYS A 52 9.73 -3.57 -0.12
N VAL A 53 11.02 -3.76 -0.41
CA VAL A 53 11.56 -3.68 -1.78
C VAL A 53 10.89 -4.63 -2.78
N ASN A 54 10.32 -5.74 -2.32
CA ASN A 54 9.64 -6.73 -3.16
C ASN A 54 8.12 -6.53 -3.25
N VAL A 55 7.59 -5.43 -2.70
CA VAL A 55 6.18 -5.05 -2.85
C VAL A 55 6.06 -4.13 -4.05
N ARG A 56 5.17 -4.49 -4.96
CA ARG A 56 4.81 -3.72 -6.15
C ARG A 56 3.57 -2.89 -5.84
N VAL A 57 3.53 -1.69 -6.39
CA VAL A 57 2.42 -0.76 -6.23
C VAL A 57 1.67 -0.66 -7.55
N TYR A 58 0.34 -0.66 -7.49
CA TYR A 58 -0.51 -0.65 -8.65
C TYR A 58 -1.57 0.44 -8.55
N GLU A 59 -1.96 0.97 -9.71
CA GLU A 59 -3.16 1.79 -9.89
C GLU A 59 -4.23 0.97 -10.64
N LYS A 60 -5.50 1.33 -10.46
CA LYS A 60 -6.57 0.75 -11.27
C LYS A 60 -6.40 1.17 -12.73
N ASN A 61 -6.46 0.21 -13.64
CA ASN A 61 -6.37 0.51 -15.06
C ASN A 61 -7.77 0.83 -15.61
N GLU A 62 -7.99 2.09 -16.00
CA GLU A 62 -9.22 2.52 -16.66
C GLU A 62 -9.42 1.84 -18.03
N ASN A 63 -8.32 1.51 -18.70
CA ASN A 63 -8.31 0.91 -20.04
C ASN A 63 -8.09 -0.61 -19.96
N MET A 64 -8.99 -1.31 -19.28
CA MET A 64 -8.91 -2.76 -19.13
C MET A 64 -9.12 -3.51 -20.45
N GLU A 65 -8.25 -4.47 -20.73
CA GLU A 65 -8.34 -5.32 -21.90
C GLU A 65 -9.46 -6.36 -21.76
N ARG A 66 -10.04 -6.75 -22.89
CA ARG A 66 -11.06 -7.81 -22.96
C ARG A 66 -10.62 -8.94 -23.88
N PHE A 67 -11.05 -10.15 -23.55
CA PHE A 67 -11.01 -11.28 -24.45
C PHE A 67 -12.04 -11.08 -25.59
N LYS A 68 -11.95 -11.90 -26.64
CA LYS A 68 -12.90 -11.87 -27.75
C LYS A 68 -14.35 -12.14 -27.32
N ASP A 69 -14.55 -12.85 -26.21
CA ASP A 69 -15.85 -13.13 -25.60
C ASP A 69 -16.37 -11.98 -24.71
N GLY A 70 -15.66 -10.85 -24.66
CA GLY A 70 -16.03 -9.67 -23.88
C GLY A 70 -15.62 -9.70 -22.41
N LYS A 71 -15.11 -10.82 -21.88
CA LYS A 71 -14.63 -10.91 -20.49
C LYS A 71 -13.37 -10.08 -20.30
N VAL A 72 -13.26 -9.42 -19.15
CA VAL A 72 -12.09 -8.62 -18.79
C VAL A 72 -10.90 -9.54 -18.51
N LYS A 73 -9.73 -9.19 -19.05
CA LYS A 73 -8.50 -9.87 -18.71
C LYS A 73 -8.05 -9.42 -17.33
N LYS A 74 -7.99 -10.34 -16.36
CA LYS A 74 -7.61 -10.01 -14.98
C LYS A 74 -6.27 -9.26 -14.89
N GLN A 75 -5.30 -9.64 -15.72
CA GLN A 75 -3.97 -9.01 -15.76
C GLN A 75 -3.98 -7.54 -16.21
N SER A 76 -5.06 -7.07 -16.83
CA SER A 76 -5.19 -5.67 -17.26
C SER A 76 -6.08 -4.85 -16.32
N LEU A 77 -6.51 -5.39 -15.18
CA LEU A 77 -7.30 -4.64 -14.20
C LEU A 77 -6.49 -3.57 -13.49
N TYR A 78 -5.18 -3.81 -13.36
CA TYR A 78 -4.27 -2.97 -12.63
C TYR A 78 -3.01 -2.73 -13.46
N LYS A 79 -2.45 -1.54 -13.33
CA LYS A 79 -1.19 -1.13 -13.96
C LYS A 79 -0.17 -0.88 -12.87
N GLU A 80 1.00 -1.48 -13.03
CA GLU A 80 2.10 -1.31 -12.07
C GLU A 80 2.62 0.13 -12.15
N ILE A 81 2.80 0.76 -11.00
CA ILE A 81 3.43 2.05 -10.86
C ILE A 81 4.92 1.81 -10.68
N ASP A 82 5.72 2.43 -11.55
CA ASP A 82 7.17 2.40 -11.45
C ASP A 82 7.63 3.37 -10.35
N ILE A 83 7.68 2.87 -9.12
CA ILE A 83 8.06 3.64 -7.93
C ILE A 83 9.52 4.09 -8.02
N GLU A 84 10.41 3.29 -8.61
CA GLU A 84 11.82 3.66 -8.80
C GLU A 84 11.93 4.88 -9.72
N ALA A 85 11.26 4.85 -10.88
CA ALA A 85 11.25 5.98 -11.79
C ALA A 85 10.60 7.24 -11.20
N ILE A 86 9.64 7.10 -10.29
CA ILE A 86 9.09 8.24 -9.54
C ILE A 86 10.15 8.80 -8.58
N MET A 87 10.77 7.94 -7.77
CA MET A 87 11.77 8.36 -6.78
C MET A 87 12.97 9.06 -7.40
N ASP A 88 13.41 8.62 -8.58
CA ASP A 88 14.53 9.23 -9.31
C ASP A 88 14.22 10.65 -9.80
N ARG A 89 12.94 11.03 -9.87
CA ARG A 89 12.50 12.37 -10.32
C ARG A 89 12.17 13.31 -9.17
N LEU A 90 12.14 12.81 -7.93
CA LEU A 90 11.83 13.65 -6.77
C LEU A 90 13.04 14.47 -6.36
N GLU A 91 12.83 15.76 -6.15
CA GLU A 91 13.86 16.65 -5.61
C GLU A 91 14.07 16.42 -4.10
N PRO A 92 15.24 16.74 -3.55
CA PRO A 92 15.49 16.63 -2.11
C PRO A 92 14.45 17.43 -1.29
N GLY A 93 13.70 16.71 -0.45
CA GLY A 93 12.64 17.30 0.38
C GLY A 93 11.26 17.37 -0.28
N GLU A 94 11.13 16.96 -1.54
CA GLU A 94 9.83 16.82 -2.21
C GLU A 94 9.06 15.62 -1.68
N ILE A 95 7.74 15.80 -1.53
CA ILE A 95 6.81 14.77 -1.07
C ILE A 95 5.76 14.56 -2.15
N MET A 96 5.53 13.30 -2.52
CA MET A 96 4.48 12.90 -3.45
C MET A 96 3.52 11.94 -2.76
N GLU A 97 2.23 12.25 -2.83
CA GLU A 97 1.16 11.37 -2.37
C GLU A 97 0.58 10.58 -3.56
N LEU A 98 0.47 9.26 -3.39
CA LEU A 98 -0.23 8.39 -4.33
C LEU A 98 -1.55 7.95 -3.69
N LEU A 99 -2.66 8.33 -4.30
CA LEU A 99 -4.01 7.99 -3.84
C LEU A 99 -4.52 6.74 -4.55
N GLU A 100 -5.36 5.97 -3.86
CA GLU A 100 -6.06 4.80 -4.41
C GLU A 100 -5.14 3.76 -5.06
N VAL A 101 -4.01 3.48 -4.40
CA VAL A 101 -3.06 2.46 -4.85
C VAL A 101 -3.31 1.11 -4.19
N TYR A 102 -2.91 0.06 -4.88
CA TYR A 102 -3.01 -1.32 -4.45
C TYR A 102 -1.61 -1.92 -4.30
N LEU A 103 -1.41 -2.74 -3.27
CA LEU A 103 -0.14 -3.42 -3.04
C LEU A 103 -0.22 -4.87 -3.53
N GLY A 104 0.82 -5.33 -4.24
CA GLY A 104 0.97 -6.72 -4.66
C GLY A 104 2.37 -7.25 -4.38
N GLY A 105 2.51 -8.55 -4.17
CA GLY A 105 3.81 -9.22 -4.07
C GLY A 105 4.27 -9.78 -5.42
N ASP A 106 5.52 -10.26 -5.48
CA ASP A 106 5.96 -11.07 -6.61
C ASP A 106 4.98 -12.23 -6.86
N LYS A 107 4.69 -12.45 -8.15
CA LYS A 107 3.66 -13.31 -8.73
C LYS A 107 3.45 -14.66 -8.00
N ASN A 108 2.75 -14.60 -6.88
CA ASN A 108 1.87 -15.65 -6.41
C ASN A 108 0.50 -14.97 -6.32
N TYR A 109 -0.36 -15.32 -7.28
CA TYR A 109 -1.78 -14.98 -7.27
C TYR A 109 -2.44 -15.66 -6.06
N GLU A 110 -2.23 -15.15 -4.86
CA GLU A 110 -3.03 -15.55 -3.72
C GLU A 110 -4.34 -14.76 -3.75
N HIS A 111 -5.39 -15.52 -4.00
CA HIS A 111 -6.76 -15.07 -4.02
C HIS A 111 -7.14 -14.58 -2.63
N GLY A 112 -7.54 -13.31 -2.54
CA GLY A 112 -8.24 -12.75 -1.39
C GLY A 112 -9.51 -12.08 -1.89
N TYR A 113 -10.64 -12.54 -1.36
CA TYR A 113 -12.04 -12.27 -1.71
C TYR A 113 -12.39 -10.81 -2.04
#